data_AF-A0A7S0L8L1-F1
#
_entry.id   AF-A0A7S0L8L1-F1
#
_cell.length_a   1.000
_cell.length_b   1.000
_cell.length_c   1.000
_cell.angle_alpha   90.00
_cell.angle_beta   90.00
_cell.angle_gamma   90.00
#
_symmetry.space_group_name_H-M   'P 1'
#
loop_
_entity.id
_entity.type
_entity.pdbx_description
1 polymer ?
#
loop_
_entity_poly.entity_id
_entity_poly.type
_entity_poly.pdbx_seq_one_letter_code
_entity_poly.pdbx_strand_id
1 'polypeptide(L)'
;AGSAATRQELLHCAALRQLSCSIMLMLGMLRELRFIPTGDLEFTPLATRFSQRFAVFGSLIQPAPLPYERYLDMCVTKLCELPIEHLLAATSNSLKSAKVAVDKAMQGADSPPTALQKAELLSLAKVAVANRAVLAAQLEPLPEPESMRAAFDFSTHKCFPTLVLTKR
;
A
#
# COMPACT_ATOMS: atom_id res chain seq x y z
N ALA A 1 -30.10 4.76 -11.27
CA ALA A 1 -29.98 3.29 -11.40
C ALA A 1 -28.50 2.95 -11.45
N GLY A 2 -27.96 2.28 -10.42
CA GLY A 2 -26.56 1.84 -10.44
C GLY A 2 -26.45 0.53 -11.21
N SER A 3 -25.68 0.50 -12.30
CA SER A 3 -25.34 -0.77 -12.94
C SER A 3 -24.53 -1.60 -11.94
N ALA A 4 -24.83 -2.90 -11.84
CA ALA A 4 -24.00 -3.80 -11.06
C ALA A 4 -22.57 -3.77 -11.61
N ALA A 5 -21.58 -3.68 -10.71
CA ALA A 5 -20.18 -3.75 -11.11
C ALA A 5 -19.92 -5.06 -11.85
N THR A 6 -19.25 -4.97 -12.99
CA THR A 6 -18.82 -6.14 -13.74
C THR A 6 -17.87 -6.98 -12.90
N ARG A 7 -17.82 -8.29 -13.16
CA ARG A 7 -16.87 -9.19 -12.50
C ARG A 7 -15.43 -8.70 -12.65
N GLN A 8 -15.11 -8.09 -13.79
CA GLN A 8 -13.79 -7.54 -14.07
C GLN A 8 -13.48 -6.30 -13.22
N GLU A 9 -14.42 -5.38 -13.04
CA GLU A 9 -14.28 -4.24 -12.13
C GLU A 9 -14.09 -4.71 -10.69
N LEU A 10 -14.82 -5.74 -10.26
CA LEU A 10 -14.66 -6.33 -8.93
C LEU A 10 -13.26 -6.93 -8.73
N LEU A 11 -12.72 -7.63 -9.74
CA LEU A 11 -11.36 -8.18 -9.69
C LEU A 11 -10.29 -7.08 -9.68
N HIS A 12 -10.50 -6.01 -10.46
CA HIS A 12 -9.63 -4.84 -10.43
C HIS A 12 -9.66 -4.17 -9.05
N CYS A 13 -10.85 -3.87 -8.51
CA CYS A 13 -11.02 -3.34 -7.17
C CYS A 13 -10.36 -4.23 -6.10
N ALA A 14 -10.43 -5.55 -6.25
CA ALA A 14 -9.73 -6.47 -5.36
C ALA A 14 -8.21 -6.33 -5.45
N ALA A 15 -7.64 -6.17 -6.65
CA ALA A 15 -6.20 -5.92 -6.83
C ALA A 15 -5.77 -4.59 -6.19
N LEU A 16 -6.53 -3.51 -6.41
CA LEU A 16 -6.27 -2.20 -5.79
C LEU A 16 -6.32 -2.30 -4.26
N ARG A 17 -7.32 -2.99 -3.71
CA ARG A 17 -7.45 -3.21 -2.27
C ARG A 17 -6.23 -3.92 -1.70
N GLN A 18 -5.79 -5.01 -2.35
CA GLN A 18 -4.63 -5.76 -1.88
C GLN A 18 -3.34 -4.94 -1.94
N LEU A 19 -3.15 -4.14 -2.99
CA LEU A 19 -2.02 -3.22 -3.07
C LEU A 19 -2.08 -2.15 -1.97
N SER A 20 -3.23 -1.52 -1.74
CA SER A 20 -3.39 -0.56 -0.65
C SER A 20 -3.06 -1.17 0.72
N CYS A 21 -3.53 -2.40 0.99
CA CYS A 21 -3.16 -3.14 2.19
C CYS A 21 -1.66 -3.42 2.26
N SER A 22 -1.05 -3.83 1.15
CA SER A 22 0.41 -4.07 1.07
C SER A 22 1.21 -2.81 1.39
N ILE A 23 0.82 -1.66 0.83
CA ILE A 23 1.50 -0.38 1.10
C ILE A 23 1.35 0.01 2.56
N MET A 24 0.17 -0.16 3.16
CA MET A 24 -0.05 0.12 4.58
C MET A 24 0.84 -0.74 5.49
N LEU A 25 0.91 -2.05 5.23
CA LEU A 25 1.78 -2.97 5.97
C LEU A 25 3.27 -2.63 5.77
N MET A 26 3.65 -2.32 4.54
CA MET A 26 5.01 -1.90 4.20
C MET A 26 5.41 -0.62 4.94
N LEU A 27 4.51 0.37 5.03
CA LEU A 27 4.77 1.59 5.81
C LEU A 27 4.93 1.30 7.31
N GLY A 28 4.10 0.41 7.87
CA GLY A 28 4.26 -0.06 9.26
C GLY A 28 5.62 -0.72 9.49
N MET A 29 6.01 -1.64 8.60
CA MET A 29 7.31 -2.31 8.64
C MET A 29 8.48 -1.31 8.54
N LEU A 30 8.45 -0.39 7.58
CA LEU A 30 9.50 0.63 7.42
C LEU A 30 9.61 1.55 8.63
N ARG A 31 8.49 1.80 9.32
CA ARG A 31 8.45 2.59 10.55
C ARG A 31 9.15 1.85 11.69
N GLU A 32 8.85 0.56 11.89
CA GLU A 32 9.51 -0.27 12.91
C GLU A 32 11.02 -0.40 12.66
N LEU A 33 11.41 -0.49 11.40
CA LEU A 33 12.82 -0.46 10.98
C LEU A 33 13.48 0.93 11.04
N ARG A 34 12.74 1.96 11.45
CA ARG A 34 13.19 3.36 11.52
C ARG A 34 13.69 3.92 10.18
N PHE A 35 13.23 3.37 9.08
CA PHE A 35 13.51 3.87 7.72
C PHE A 35 12.70 5.10 7.35
N ILE A 36 11.58 5.32 8.04
CA ILE A 36 10.77 6.53 7.97
C ILE A 36 10.63 7.14 9.37
N PRO A 37 10.55 8.49 9.47
CA PRO A 37 10.49 9.15 10.76
C PRO A 37 9.22 8.76 11.53
N THR A 38 9.41 8.41 12.80
CA THR A 38 8.34 8.17 13.77
C THR A 38 8.01 9.48 14.49
N GLY A 39 6.78 9.97 14.36
CA GLY A 39 6.24 10.88 15.38
C GLY A 39 5.63 12.20 14.93
N ASP A 40 5.14 12.87 15.96
CA ASP A 40 4.62 14.22 15.93
C ASP A 40 5.74 15.23 15.70
N LEU A 41 5.47 16.20 14.83
CA LEU A 41 6.32 17.37 14.69
C LEU A 41 5.82 18.39 15.70
N GLU A 42 6.72 19.01 16.47
CA GLU A 42 6.40 19.99 17.51
C GLU A 42 5.41 21.07 17.02
N PHE A 43 5.63 21.56 15.80
CA PHE A 43 4.80 22.61 15.20
C PHE A 43 3.63 22.08 14.36
N THR A 44 3.56 20.77 14.10
CA THR A 44 2.49 20.19 13.27
C THR A 44 2.11 18.80 13.78
N PRO A 45 1.25 18.76 14.81
CA PRO A 45 0.75 17.51 15.37
C PRO A 45 0.10 16.64 14.30
N LEU A 46 0.15 15.31 14.49
CA LEU A 46 -0.43 14.33 13.58
C LEU A 46 -1.93 14.55 13.34
N ALA A 47 -2.67 14.97 14.37
CA ALA A 47 -4.10 15.31 14.25
C ALA A 47 -4.36 16.43 13.22
N THR A 48 -3.53 17.47 13.23
CA THR A 48 -3.62 18.58 12.27
C THR A 48 -3.26 18.12 10.87
N ARG A 49 -2.18 17.35 10.71
CA ARG A 49 -1.76 16.78 9.41
C ARG A 49 -2.83 15.86 8.83
N PHE A 50 -3.43 15.01 9.67
CA PHE A 50 -4.53 14.12 9.29
C PHE A 50 -5.72 14.94 8.79
N SER A 51 -6.19 15.90 9.59
CA SER A 51 -7.36 16.72 9.26
C SER A 51 -7.18 17.47 7.94
N GLN A 52 -6.01 18.08 7.73
CA GLN A 52 -5.70 18.78 6.46
C GLN A 52 -5.65 17.82 5.27
N ARG A 53 -5.03 16.63 5.43
CA ARG A 53 -4.86 15.64 4.36
C ARG A 53 -6.20 15.04 3.91
N PHE A 54 -7.12 14.81 4.85
CA PHE A 54 -8.41 14.18 4.59
C PHE A 54 -9.58 15.16 4.46
N ALA A 55 -9.33 16.48 4.55
CA ALA A 55 -10.34 17.53 4.43
C ALA A 55 -11.19 17.41 3.15
N VAL A 56 -10.59 16.97 2.04
CA VAL A 56 -11.28 16.77 0.75
C VAL A 56 -12.44 15.76 0.83
N PHE A 57 -12.38 14.84 1.80
CA PHE A 57 -13.42 13.84 2.00
C PHE A 57 -14.46 14.28 3.04
N GLY A 58 -14.28 15.42 3.71
CA GLY A 58 -15.12 15.86 4.83
C GLY A 58 -16.60 16.04 4.49
N SER A 59 -16.93 16.23 3.21
CA SER A 59 -18.31 16.36 2.73
C SER A 59 -18.96 15.04 2.26
N LEU A 60 -18.25 13.91 2.31
CA LEU A 60 -18.80 12.62 1.90
C LEU A 60 -19.82 12.12 2.92
N ILE A 61 -21.03 11.82 2.45
CA ILE A 61 -22.09 11.20 3.27
C ILE A 61 -21.86 9.69 3.36
N GLN A 62 -21.52 9.05 2.23
CA GLN A 62 -21.20 7.62 2.17
C GLN A 62 -20.06 7.36 1.16
N PRO A 63 -19.02 6.59 1.54
CA PRO A 63 -18.74 6.16 2.92
C PRO A 63 -18.41 7.36 3.82
N ALA A 64 -18.78 7.28 5.10
CA ALA A 64 -18.42 8.32 6.07
C ALA A 64 -16.88 8.42 6.19
N PRO A 65 -16.29 9.62 6.32
CA PRO A 65 -14.86 9.79 6.47
C PRO A 65 -14.31 9.03 7.69
N LEU A 66 -13.07 8.54 7.59
CA LEU A 66 -12.39 7.87 8.69
C LEU A 66 -12.14 8.87 9.84
N PRO A 67 -12.64 8.62 11.06
CA PRO A 67 -12.31 9.46 12.22
C PRO A 67 -10.83 9.34 12.60
N TYR A 68 -10.24 10.41 13.13
CA TYR A 68 -8.83 10.45 13.51
C TYR A 68 -8.47 9.40 14.56
N GLU A 69 -9.36 9.15 15.52
CA GLU A 69 -9.17 8.18 16.60
C GLU A 69 -9.06 6.75 16.03
N ARG A 70 -9.84 6.44 14.99
CA ARG A 70 -9.76 5.15 14.30
C ARG A 70 -8.48 5.03 13.48
N TYR A 71 -8.04 6.12 12.86
CA TYR A 71 -6.75 6.16 12.18
C TYR A 71 -5.59 5.86 13.14
N LEU A 72 -5.58 6.48 14.33
CA LEU A 72 -4.57 6.21 15.35
C LEU A 72 -4.59 4.74 15.80
N ASP A 73 -5.76 4.22 16.17
CA ASP A 73 -5.91 2.83 16.62
C ASP A 73 -5.42 1.83 15.55
N MET A 74 -5.80 2.04 14.29
CA MET A 74 -5.42 1.12 13.21
C MET A 74 -3.95 1.26 12.79
N CYS A 75 -3.48 2.48 12.56
CA CYS A 75 -2.19 2.71 11.90
C CYS A 75 -1.03 2.95 12.86
N VAL A 76 -1.30 3.38 14.09
CA VAL A 76 -0.28 3.69 15.09
C VAL A 76 -0.22 2.64 16.17
N THR A 77 -1.37 2.15 16.64
CA THR A 77 -1.41 1.15 17.71
C THR A 77 -1.29 -0.26 17.14
N LYS A 78 -2.28 -0.71 16.36
CA LYS A 78 -2.36 -2.11 15.92
C LYS A 78 -1.27 -2.55 14.95
N LEU A 79 -0.81 -1.67 14.07
CA LEU A 79 0.25 -2.02 13.11
C LEU A 79 1.65 -2.01 13.72
N CYS A 80 1.93 -1.13 14.68
CA CYS A 80 3.24 -1.03 15.33
C CYS A 80 3.44 -2.08 16.44
N GLU A 81 2.36 -2.66 16.98
CA GLU A 81 2.45 -3.73 17.98
C GLU A 81 2.79 -5.11 17.39
N LEU A 82 2.79 -5.26 16.07
CA LEU A 82 3.13 -6.53 15.42
C LEU A 82 4.65 -6.73 15.33
N PRO A 83 5.16 -7.94 15.63
CA PRO A 83 6.56 -8.28 15.38
C PRO A 83 6.97 -8.04 13.93
N ILE A 84 8.21 -7.59 13.71
CA ILE A 84 8.71 -7.22 12.39
C ILE A 84 8.66 -8.39 11.39
N GLU A 85 8.89 -9.61 11.87
CA GLU A 85 8.82 -10.84 11.07
C GLU A 85 7.39 -11.08 10.58
N HIS A 86 6.39 -10.79 11.42
CA HIS A 86 4.98 -10.86 11.02
C HIS A 86 4.63 -9.78 10.01
N LEU A 87 5.16 -8.56 10.17
CA LEU A 87 4.95 -7.48 9.20
C LEU A 87 5.58 -7.81 7.85
N LEU A 88 6.80 -8.35 7.82
CA LEU A 88 7.48 -8.82 6.61
C LEU A 88 6.67 -9.92 5.90
N ALA A 89 6.29 -10.96 6.64
CA ALA A 89 5.51 -12.07 6.11
C ALA A 89 4.13 -11.60 5.59
N ALA A 90 3.42 -10.75 6.34
CA ALA A 90 2.13 -10.21 5.95
C ALA A 90 2.25 -9.32 4.70
N THR A 91 3.27 -8.46 4.63
CA THR A 91 3.51 -7.60 3.46
C THR A 91 3.82 -8.45 2.22
N SER A 92 4.72 -9.43 2.34
CA SER A 92 5.08 -10.35 1.24
C SER A 92 3.87 -11.16 0.74
N ASN A 93 3.05 -11.67 1.66
CA ASN A 93 1.81 -12.39 1.34
C ASN A 93 0.75 -11.49 0.69
N SER A 94 0.61 -10.24 1.14
CA SER A 94 -0.31 -9.27 0.56
C SER A 94 0.12 -8.89 -0.87
N LEU A 95 1.42 -8.67 -1.12
CA LEU A 95 1.97 -8.41 -2.46
C LEU A 95 1.79 -9.60 -3.40
N LYS A 96 2.00 -10.83 -2.90
CA LYS A 96 1.70 -12.06 -3.66
C LYS A 96 0.21 -12.12 -4.02
N SER A 97 -0.68 -11.79 -3.07
CA SER A 97 -2.12 -11.81 -3.27
C SER A 97 -2.58 -10.73 -4.26
N ALA A 98 -1.95 -9.55 -4.22
CA ALA A 98 -2.16 -8.49 -5.21
C ALA A 98 -1.82 -8.97 -6.62
N LYS A 99 -0.65 -9.60 -6.81
CA LYS A 99 -0.27 -10.16 -8.11
C LYS A 99 -1.29 -11.21 -8.59
N VAL A 100 -1.71 -12.13 -7.72
CA VAL A 100 -2.71 -13.14 -8.07
C VAL A 100 -4.05 -12.50 -8.47
N ALA A 101 -4.47 -11.44 -7.78
CA ALA A 101 -5.68 -10.70 -8.13
C ALA A 101 -5.56 -10.03 -9.51
N VAL A 102 -4.40 -9.44 -9.81
CA VAL A 102 -4.10 -8.86 -11.14
C VAL A 102 -4.11 -9.93 -12.22
N ASP A 103 -3.44 -11.06 -12.01
CA ASP A 103 -3.38 -12.14 -12.99
C ASP A 103 -4.80 -12.69 -13.29
N LYS A 104 -5.66 -12.80 -12.27
CA LYS A 104 -7.08 -13.14 -12.44
C LYS A 104 -7.85 -12.07 -13.22
N ALA A 105 -7.62 -10.78 -12.94
CA ALA A 105 -8.26 -9.68 -13.65
C ALA A 105 -7.83 -9.62 -15.13
N MET A 106 -6.59 -10.03 -15.43
CA MET A 106 -6.05 -10.11 -16.80
C MET A 106 -6.67 -11.24 -17.62
N GLN A 107 -7.01 -12.36 -16.98
CA GLN A 107 -7.59 -13.53 -17.66
C GLN A 107 -9.02 -13.33 -18.15
N GLY A 108 -9.78 -12.39 -17.57
CA GLY A 108 -11.10 -11.93 -18.05
C GLY A 108 -12.09 -13.06 -18.38
N ALA A 109 -12.93 -13.46 -17.41
CA ALA A 109 -13.86 -14.59 -17.62
C ALA A 109 -14.95 -14.32 -18.69
N ASP A 110 -15.47 -13.08 -18.75
CA ASP A 110 -16.68 -12.75 -19.53
C ASP A 110 -16.42 -11.71 -20.63
N SER A 111 -15.36 -10.91 -20.48
CA SER A 111 -14.88 -9.95 -21.48
C SER A 111 -13.39 -9.69 -21.26
N PRO A 112 -12.57 -9.69 -22.32
CA PRO A 112 -11.15 -9.39 -22.16
C PRO A 112 -10.95 -7.91 -21.78
N PRO A 113 -9.96 -7.59 -20.93
CA PRO A 113 -9.65 -6.19 -20.63
C PRO A 113 -9.27 -5.43 -21.89
N THR A 114 -9.70 -4.17 -21.95
CA THR A 114 -9.23 -3.20 -22.95
C THR A 114 -7.72 -3.04 -22.89
N ALA A 115 -7.09 -2.53 -23.95
CA ALA A 115 -5.65 -2.29 -23.97
C ALA A 115 -5.19 -1.38 -22.81
N LEU A 116 -5.99 -0.36 -22.48
CA LEU A 116 -5.72 0.54 -21.35
C LEU A 116 -5.80 -0.19 -20.00
N GLN A 117 -6.84 -1.00 -19.78
CA GLN A 117 -6.97 -1.79 -18.56
C GLN A 117 -5.84 -2.82 -18.43
N LYS A 118 -5.40 -3.44 -19.53
CA LYS A 118 -4.25 -4.34 -19.55
C LYS A 118 -2.97 -3.60 -19.14
N ALA A 119 -2.72 -2.43 -19.69
CA ALA A 119 -1.55 -1.62 -19.35
C ALA A 119 -1.53 -1.25 -17.86
N GLU A 120 -2.68 -0.82 -17.32
CA GLU A 120 -2.86 -0.53 -15.89
C GLU A 120 -2.57 -1.78 -15.04
N LEU A 121 -3.24 -2.90 -15.33
CA LEU A 121 -3.06 -4.16 -14.60
C LEU A 121 -1.58 -4.62 -14.64
N LEU A 122 -0.92 -4.52 -15.79
CA LEU A 122 0.51 -4.86 -15.90
C LEU A 122 1.39 -3.95 -15.03
N SER A 123 1.10 -2.66 -14.96
CA SER A 123 1.83 -1.74 -14.07
C SER A 123 1.61 -2.06 -12.58
N LEU A 124 0.37 -2.40 -12.18
CA LEU A 124 0.06 -2.87 -10.82
C LEU A 124 0.82 -4.16 -10.47
N ALA A 125 0.87 -5.12 -11.39
CA ALA A 125 1.67 -6.34 -11.22
C ALA A 125 3.17 -6.04 -11.08
N LYS A 126 3.71 -5.11 -11.88
CA LYS A 126 5.11 -4.70 -11.78
C LYS A 126 5.43 -4.13 -10.40
N VAL A 127 4.58 -3.24 -9.86
CA VAL A 127 4.74 -2.71 -8.50
C VAL A 127 4.73 -3.84 -7.47
N ALA A 128 3.77 -4.76 -7.55
CA ALA A 128 3.66 -5.88 -6.61
C ALA A 128 4.92 -6.77 -6.61
N VAL A 129 5.44 -7.09 -7.80
CA VAL A 129 6.65 -7.91 -7.97
C VAL A 129 7.90 -7.17 -7.50
N ALA A 130 8.07 -5.91 -7.89
CA ALA A 130 9.24 -5.12 -7.55
C ALA A 130 9.35 -4.93 -6.02
N ASN A 131 8.25 -4.56 -5.36
CA ASN A 131 8.23 -4.42 -3.90
C ASN A 131 8.54 -5.74 -3.21
N ARG A 132 8.01 -6.86 -3.70
CA ARG A 132 8.28 -8.17 -3.12
C ARG A 132 9.74 -8.58 -3.30
N ALA A 133 10.35 -8.25 -4.43
CA ALA A 133 11.77 -8.49 -4.67
C ALA A 133 12.65 -7.67 -3.71
N VAL A 134 12.27 -6.43 -3.42
CA VAL A 134 12.98 -5.60 -2.43
C VAL A 134 12.89 -6.21 -1.03
N LEU A 135 11.71 -6.67 -0.61
CA LEU A 135 11.56 -7.35 0.68
C LEU A 135 12.50 -8.57 0.78
N ALA A 136 12.46 -9.46 -0.20
CA ALA A 136 13.24 -10.69 -0.19
C ALA A 136 14.76 -10.45 -0.31
N ALA A 137 15.20 -9.45 -1.07
CA ALA A 137 16.61 -9.24 -1.33
C ALA A 137 17.31 -8.31 -0.34
N GLN A 138 16.58 -7.39 0.28
CA GLN A 138 17.18 -6.28 1.05
C GLN A 138 16.66 -6.17 2.48
N LEU A 139 15.61 -6.91 2.84
CA LEU A 139 15.04 -6.94 4.19
C LEU A 139 15.04 -8.34 4.83
N GLU A 140 15.37 -9.38 4.07
CA GLU A 140 15.60 -10.77 4.52
C GLU A 140 17.06 -11.18 4.24
N PRO A 141 18.08 -10.48 4.79
CA PRO A 141 18.23 -10.21 6.24
C PRO A 141 17.87 -8.78 6.66
N LEU A 142 17.47 -8.62 7.93
CA LEU A 142 17.14 -7.31 8.51
C LEU A 142 18.37 -6.40 8.51
N PRO A 143 18.36 -5.29 7.74
CA PRO A 143 19.50 -4.37 7.67
C PRO A 143 19.62 -3.51 8.94
N GLU A 144 20.81 -3.01 9.21
CA GLU A 144 21.01 -2.00 10.25
C GLU A 144 20.29 -0.69 9.87
N PRO A 145 19.44 -0.12 10.75
CA PRO A 145 18.61 1.05 10.45
C PRO A 145 19.37 2.27 9.91
N GLU A 146 20.62 2.43 10.33
CA GLU A 146 21.46 3.57 9.98
C GLU A 146 22.11 3.45 8.60
N SER A 147 22.14 2.24 8.03
CA SER A 147 22.84 1.95 6.78
C SER A 147 22.02 2.28 5.53
N MET A 148 20.71 2.46 5.66
CA MET A 148 19.79 2.59 4.52
C MET A 148 18.79 3.74 4.66
N ARG A 149 18.26 4.16 3.51
CA ARG A 149 17.18 5.13 3.35
C ARG A 149 16.12 4.58 2.42
N ALA A 150 14.87 4.64 2.86
CA ALA A 150 13.71 4.30 2.04
C ALA A 150 13.24 5.52 1.21
N ALA A 151 12.93 5.26 -0.06
CA ALA A 151 12.29 6.18 -0.98
C ALA A 151 11.15 5.48 -1.72
N PHE A 152 10.21 6.28 -2.24
CA PHE A 152 9.06 5.80 -2.99
C PHE A 152 9.11 6.32 -4.42
N ASP A 153 9.22 5.42 -5.39
CA ASP A 153 9.21 5.73 -6.81
C ASP A 153 7.83 5.46 -7.43
N PHE A 154 7.27 6.47 -8.09
CA PHE A 154 5.97 6.41 -8.77
C PHE A 154 6.08 6.28 -10.30
N SER A 155 7.30 6.07 -10.82
CA SER A 155 7.55 5.92 -12.27
C SER A 155 6.81 4.72 -12.87
N THR A 156 6.63 3.64 -12.10
CA THR A 156 5.96 2.41 -12.56
C THR A 156 4.44 2.56 -12.55
N HIS A 157 3.88 3.23 -11.53
CA HIS A 157 2.44 3.45 -11.40
C HIS A 157 2.15 4.74 -10.63
N LYS A 158 1.22 5.54 -11.15
CA LYS A 158 0.89 6.88 -10.63
C LYS A 158 0.33 6.90 -9.20
N CYS A 159 -0.34 5.82 -8.77
CA CYS A 159 -0.97 5.75 -7.44
C CYS A 159 -0.26 4.81 -6.45
N PHE A 160 0.62 3.93 -6.90
CA PHE A 160 1.23 2.90 -6.05
C PHE A 160 2.74 2.94 -6.24
N PRO A 161 3.51 3.22 -5.17
CA PRO A 161 4.94 3.34 -5.30
C PRO A 161 5.65 1.99 -5.31
N THR A 162 6.78 1.97 -6.01
CA THR A 162 7.83 0.98 -5.79
C THR A 162 8.74 1.47 -4.67
N LEU A 163 9.02 0.60 -3.68
CA LEU A 163 9.98 0.87 -2.61
C LEU A 163 11.39 0.81 -3.19
N VAL A 164 12.19 1.83 -2.91
CA VAL A 164 13.60 1.87 -3.23
C VAL A 164 14.36 2.03 -1.92
N LEU A 165 15.26 1.09 -1.64
CA LEU A 165 16.19 1.18 -0.52
C LEU A 165 17.56 1.57 -1.09
N THR A 166 18.17 2.60 -0.50
CA THR A 166 19.48 3.13 -0.88
C THR A 166 20.38 3.18 0.33
N LYS A 167 21.68 2.92 0.16
CA LYS A 167 22.64 3.12 1.26
C LYS A 167 22.76 4.61 1.59
N ARG A 168 22.88 4.94 2.87
CA ARG A 168 23.17 6.31 3.30
C ARG A 168 24.62 6.70 3.00
#